data_AF-A0A7Y2L8I6-F1
#
_entry.id   AF-A0A7Y2L8I6-F1
#
_cell.length_a   1.000
_cell.length_b   1.000
_cell.length_c   1.000
_cell.angle_alpha   90.00
_cell.angle_beta   90.00
_cell.angle_gamma   90.00
#
_symmetry.space_group_name_H-M   'P 1'
#
loop_
_entity.id
_entity.type
_entity.pdbx_description
1 polymer ?
#
loop_
_entity_poly.entity_id
_entity_poly.type
_entity_poly.pdbx_seq_one_letter_code
_entity_poly.pdbx_strand_id
1 'polypeptide(L)'
;MGEIPFEQSYAIKDLGNELEKLMRKINGLNLPLYDENFALICELQIDMPQNKHEEEFIKRKTKDFLRNALDTHFLFALPKTDEILLFLGFDRNRYENRTYRNMLREVFCKLQREIRTLTSHFKLVVGVSSSIKGELSFKKAYTEAYVAKEVGKRIYKEETLTFYDDLGIYKFLRFVDREDILKDESIRCIYEYDKKHNTNLLETLEVFMDNNGSIKKTAEKTFMHPNTIKYRLNKIKELAGEDILKDESKRFYYYILTKAIRLILD
;
A
#
# COMPACT_ATOMS: atom_id res chain seq x y z
N MET A 1 28.18 -22.24 -7.08
CA MET A 1 28.03 -20.77 -7.07
C MET A 1 27.47 -20.38 -8.42
N GLY A 2 26.14 -20.39 -8.55
CA GLY A 2 25.44 -19.89 -9.73
C GLY A 2 24.72 -18.63 -9.30
N GLU A 3 24.99 -17.52 -9.96
CA GLU A 3 24.22 -16.29 -9.82
C GLU A 3 22.77 -16.61 -10.18
N ILE A 4 21.87 -16.52 -9.19
CA ILE A 4 20.44 -16.64 -9.43
C ILE A 4 20.00 -15.31 -10.05
N PRO A 5 19.47 -15.29 -11.29
CA PRO A 5 19.08 -14.05 -11.95
C PRO A 5 17.92 -13.44 -11.17
N PHE A 6 18.18 -12.32 -10.49
CA PHE A 6 17.24 -11.61 -9.62
C PHE A 6 16.18 -10.81 -10.42
N GLU A 7 16.05 -11.03 -11.73
CA GLU A 7 15.29 -10.17 -12.65
C GLU A 7 13.89 -10.68 -13.03
N GLN A 8 13.40 -11.80 -12.49
CA GLN A 8 12.08 -12.32 -12.87
C GLN A 8 11.18 -12.76 -11.70
N SER A 9 11.25 -12.08 -10.55
CA SER A 9 10.20 -12.13 -9.53
C SER A 9 9.24 -10.98 -9.76
N TYR A 10 8.01 -11.26 -10.23
CA TYR A 10 6.89 -10.33 -10.46
C TYR A 10 7.24 -8.85 -10.27
N ALA A 11 8.06 -8.33 -11.18
CA ALA A 11 8.47 -6.95 -11.16
C ALA A 11 7.21 -6.14 -11.48
N ILE A 12 6.77 -5.32 -10.53
CA ILE A 12 6.54 -3.90 -10.77
C ILE A 12 7.01 -3.56 -12.20
N LYS A 13 6.07 -3.49 -13.17
CA LYS A 13 6.31 -3.36 -14.61
C LYS A 13 7.66 -2.72 -14.91
N ASP A 14 8.50 -3.39 -15.70
CA ASP A 14 9.80 -2.94 -16.21
C ASP A 14 9.98 -1.41 -16.13
N LEU A 15 10.42 -0.99 -14.94
CA LEU A 15 10.42 0.41 -14.53
C LEU A 15 11.62 1.13 -15.14
N GLY A 16 12.58 0.36 -15.69
CA GLY A 16 13.90 0.84 -16.11
C GLY A 16 13.83 1.89 -17.21
N ASN A 17 13.14 1.58 -18.31
CA ASN A 17 13.03 2.47 -19.46
C ASN A 17 12.25 3.76 -19.16
N GLU A 18 11.20 3.68 -18.35
CA GLU A 18 10.40 4.85 -17.96
C GLU A 18 11.16 5.75 -16.98
N LEU A 19 11.84 5.14 -16.01
CA LEU A 19 12.61 5.85 -15.01
C LEU A 19 13.83 6.56 -15.61
N GLU A 20 14.46 5.99 -16.64
CA GLU A 20 15.52 6.68 -17.38
C GLU A 20 15.02 7.93 -18.11
N LYS A 21 13.85 7.85 -18.79
CA LYS A 21 13.23 9.01 -19.44
C LYS A 21 12.87 10.10 -18.42
N LEU A 22 12.40 9.69 -17.24
CA LEU A 22 12.10 10.58 -16.12
C LEU A 22 13.38 11.28 -15.61
N MET A 23 14.43 10.51 -15.33
CA MET A 23 15.72 11.03 -14.86
C MET A 23 16.33 12.03 -15.85
N ARG A 24 16.22 11.79 -17.17
CA ARG A 24 16.68 12.75 -18.20
C ARG A 24 15.92 14.07 -18.16
N LYS A 25 14.62 14.07 -17.85
CA LYS A 25 13.83 15.31 -17.69
C LYS A 25 14.19 16.08 -16.42
N ILE A 26 14.55 15.37 -15.34
CA ILE A 26 14.88 15.96 -14.04
C ILE A 26 16.29 16.55 -14.03
N ASN A 27 17.27 15.89 -14.66
CA ASN A 27 18.67 16.34 -14.69
C ASN A 27 18.88 17.73 -15.32
N GLY A 28 17.87 18.29 -16.01
CA GLY A 28 17.90 19.65 -16.55
C GLY A 28 17.12 20.69 -15.73
N LEU A 29 16.46 20.29 -14.64
CA LEU A 29 15.69 21.17 -13.77
C LEU A 29 16.55 21.57 -12.55
N ASN A 30 16.77 22.87 -12.38
CA ASN A 30 17.39 23.41 -11.16
C ASN A 30 16.33 23.41 -10.03
N LEU A 31 16.07 22.23 -9.46
CA LEU A 31 15.04 22.05 -8.44
C LEU A 31 15.57 22.52 -7.08
N PRO A 32 14.80 23.33 -6.33
CA PRO A 32 15.16 23.63 -4.95
C PRO A 32 15.09 22.34 -4.14
N LEU A 33 16.25 21.82 -3.74
CA LEU A 33 16.32 20.70 -2.81
C LEU A 33 16.07 21.24 -1.42
N TYR A 34 14.90 20.95 -0.87
CA TYR A 34 14.64 21.16 0.55
C TYR A 34 15.47 20.14 1.36
N ASP A 35 15.60 20.35 2.67
CA ASP A 35 16.33 19.45 3.56
C ASP A 35 15.84 17.99 3.47
N GLU A 36 14.54 17.81 3.25
CA GLU A 36 13.88 16.51 3.17
C GLU A 36 12.88 16.52 1.99
N ASN A 37 13.03 15.60 1.03
CA ASN A 37 12.19 15.53 -0.17
C ASN A 37 11.47 14.17 -0.27
N PHE A 38 10.31 14.15 -0.93
CA PHE A 38 9.46 12.97 -1.06
C PHE A 38 8.95 12.83 -2.49
N ALA A 39 8.82 11.59 -2.94
CA ALA A 39 8.01 11.25 -4.10
C ALA A 39 6.61 10.82 -3.63
N LEU A 40 5.59 11.28 -4.33
CA LEU A 40 4.22 10.89 -4.12
C LEU A 40 3.61 10.49 -5.46
N ILE A 41 3.02 9.30 -5.54
CA ILE A 41 2.31 8.82 -6.74
C ILE A 41 0.85 8.72 -6.39
N CYS A 42 0.04 9.51 -7.09
CA CYS A 42 -1.41 9.51 -6.98
C CYS A 42 -2.01 8.85 -8.22
N GLU A 43 -2.80 7.80 -8.03
CA GLU A 43 -3.56 7.11 -9.07
C GLU A 43 -5.05 7.31 -8.79
N LEU A 44 -5.77 7.77 -9.81
CA LEU A 44 -7.22 7.92 -9.77
C LEU A 44 -7.84 7.08 -10.88
N GLN A 45 -8.65 6.11 -10.47
CA GLN A 45 -9.46 5.28 -11.35
C GLN A 45 -10.94 5.60 -11.12
N ILE A 46 -11.69 5.78 -12.21
CA ILE A 46 -13.13 6.02 -12.17
C ILE A 46 -13.79 4.74 -12.69
N ASP A 47 -14.60 4.08 -11.86
CA ASP A 47 -15.09 2.73 -12.18
C ASP A 47 -16.25 2.73 -13.18
N MET A 48 -17.01 3.84 -13.26
CA MET A 48 -18.20 3.97 -14.12
C MET A 48 -18.29 5.39 -14.73
N PRO A 49 -17.36 5.79 -15.62
CA PRO A 49 -17.45 7.09 -16.28
C PRO A 49 -18.61 7.10 -17.28
N GLN A 50 -19.41 8.17 -17.31
CA GLN A 50 -20.49 8.35 -18.30
C GLN A 50 -19.93 8.47 -19.72
N ASN A 51 -18.75 9.09 -19.84
CA ASN A 51 -17.99 9.19 -21.07
C ASN A 51 -16.52 9.55 -20.79
N LYS A 52 -15.68 9.46 -21.82
CA LYS A 52 -14.24 9.78 -21.73
C LYS A 52 -13.97 11.25 -21.35
N HIS A 53 -14.85 12.18 -21.71
CA HIS A 53 -14.67 13.60 -21.38
C HIS A 53 -14.89 13.89 -19.89
N GLU A 54 -15.84 13.21 -19.24
CA GLU A 54 -16.05 13.28 -17.80
C GLU A 54 -14.83 12.74 -17.04
N GLU A 55 -14.31 11.58 -17.47
CA GLU A 55 -13.12 10.98 -16.89
C GLU A 55 -11.91 11.93 -16.96
N GLU A 56 -11.68 12.52 -18.13
CA GLU A 56 -10.59 13.46 -18.36
C GLU A 56 -10.78 14.77 -17.58
N PHE A 57 -12.03 15.25 -17.45
CA PHE A 57 -12.38 16.42 -16.65
C PHE A 57 -12.05 16.21 -15.17
N ILE A 58 -12.45 15.06 -14.60
CA ILE A 58 -12.17 14.73 -13.19
C ILE A 58 -10.67 14.57 -12.97
N LYS A 59 -9.97 13.84 -13.85
CA LYS A 59 -8.50 13.71 -13.80
C LYS A 59 -7.79 15.07 -13.85
N ARG A 60 -8.29 16.02 -14.65
CA ARG A 60 -7.77 17.40 -14.69
C ARG A 60 -8.02 18.13 -13.39
N LYS A 61 -9.24 18.07 -12.83
CA LYS A 61 -9.58 18.68 -11.54
C LYS A 61 -8.72 18.16 -10.40
N THR A 62 -8.46 16.85 -10.35
CA THR A 62 -7.54 16.25 -9.37
C THR A 62 -6.12 16.81 -9.49
N LYS A 63 -5.60 16.97 -10.71
CA LYS A 63 -4.28 17.57 -10.95
C LYS A 63 -4.22 19.01 -10.46
N ASP A 64 -5.25 19.81 -10.77
CA ASP A 64 -5.34 21.21 -10.39
C ASP A 64 -5.43 21.35 -8.86
N PHE A 65 -6.25 20.52 -8.21
CA PHE A 65 -6.35 20.48 -6.75
C PHE A 65 -5.00 20.19 -6.10
N LEU A 66 -4.33 19.12 -6.53
CA LEU A 66 -3.04 18.72 -5.96
C LEU A 66 -1.97 19.80 -6.16
N ARG A 67 -1.94 20.46 -7.32
CA ARG A 67 -1.03 21.57 -7.59
C ARG A 67 -1.29 22.75 -6.66
N ASN A 68 -2.54 23.11 -6.41
CA ASN A 68 -2.90 24.24 -5.56
C ASN A 68 -2.72 23.92 -4.07
N ALA A 69 -3.11 22.73 -3.63
CA ALA A 69 -3.04 22.33 -2.23
C ALA A 69 -1.60 22.11 -1.73
N LEU A 70 -0.67 21.85 -2.65
CA LEU A 70 0.74 21.58 -2.38
C LEU A 70 1.67 22.67 -2.92
N ASP A 71 1.13 23.79 -3.42
CA ASP A 71 1.86 24.85 -4.13
C ASP A 71 3.18 25.29 -3.46
N THR A 72 3.15 25.43 -2.14
CA THR A 72 4.24 25.88 -1.26
C THR A 72 5.30 24.82 -0.99
N HIS A 73 5.04 23.55 -1.34
CA HIS A 73 5.93 22.40 -1.12
C HIS A 73 6.22 21.65 -2.43
N PHE A 74 5.66 22.12 -3.54
CA PHE A 74 5.64 21.43 -4.81
C PHE A 74 6.89 21.73 -5.64
N LEU A 75 7.63 20.69 -6.01
CA LEU A 75 8.79 20.80 -6.88
C LEU A 75 8.39 20.67 -8.35
N PHE A 76 7.72 19.57 -8.71
CA PHE A 76 7.18 19.35 -10.05
C PHE A 76 6.17 18.18 -10.09
N ALA A 77 5.36 18.14 -11.15
CA ALA A 77 4.40 17.06 -11.45
C ALA A 77 4.65 16.49 -12.83
N LEU A 78 4.53 15.17 -12.97
CA LEU A 78 4.53 14.51 -14.26
C LEU A 78 3.25 13.69 -14.44
N PRO A 79 2.43 14.02 -15.45
CA PRO A 79 1.29 13.19 -15.79
C PRO A 79 1.78 11.91 -16.47
N LYS A 80 1.37 10.77 -15.94
CA LYS A 80 1.29 9.48 -16.64
C LYS A 80 -0.15 9.27 -17.10
N THR A 81 -0.41 8.27 -17.94
CA THR A 81 -1.77 7.99 -18.49
C THR A 81 -2.85 7.98 -17.41
N ASP A 82 -2.56 7.42 -16.23
CA ASP A 82 -3.49 7.29 -15.11
C ASP A 82 -2.93 7.73 -13.75
N GLU A 83 -1.67 8.19 -13.71
CA GLU A 83 -0.97 8.54 -12.47
C GLU A 83 -0.47 9.99 -12.52
N ILE A 84 -0.37 10.59 -11.35
CA ILE A 84 0.25 11.89 -11.13
C ILE A 84 1.44 11.63 -10.18
N LEU A 85 2.65 11.75 -10.72
CA LEU A 85 3.85 11.76 -9.92
C LEU A 85 4.12 13.18 -9.46
N LEU A 86 4.17 13.37 -8.14
CA LEU A 86 4.49 14.64 -7.47
C LEU A 86 5.81 14.47 -6.72
N PHE A 87 6.68 15.47 -6.83
CA PHE A 87 7.82 15.61 -5.93
C PHE A 87 7.59 16.79 -5.00
N LEU A 88 7.74 16.53 -3.71
CA LEU A 88 7.49 17.48 -2.65
C LEU A 88 8.76 17.69 -1.84
N GLY A 89 9.01 18.93 -1.44
CA GLY A 89 10.09 19.27 -0.51
C GLY A 89 9.53 19.92 0.74
N PHE A 90 10.12 19.60 1.89
CA PHE A 90 9.75 20.17 3.19
C PHE A 90 11.00 20.64 3.94
N ASP A 91 10.90 21.78 4.62
CA ASP A 91 11.91 22.23 5.55
C ASP A 91 12.06 21.26 6.73
N ARG A 92 13.30 21.13 7.25
CA ARG A 92 13.67 20.17 8.32
C ARG A 92 12.76 20.21 9.56
N ASN A 93 12.36 21.40 9.99
CA ASN A 93 11.48 21.58 11.18
C ASN A 93 10.10 20.92 11.02
N ARG A 94 9.57 20.85 9.80
CA ARG A 94 8.28 20.20 9.53
C ARG A 94 8.41 18.67 9.48
N TYR A 95 9.56 18.17 9.05
CA TYR A 95 9.86 16.74 9.01
C TYR A 95 10.03 16.13 10.40
N GLU A 96 10.86 16.73 11.26
CA GLU A 96 11.19 16.19 12.59
C GLU A 96 9.94 16.04 13.48
N ASN A 97 8.94 16.92 13.30
CA ASN A 97 7.66 16.84 14.00
C ASN A 97 6.60 15.94 13.32
N ARG A 98 6.96 15.21 12.25
CA ARG A 98 6.04 14.41 11.39
C ARG A 98 4.82 15.19 10.88
N THR A 99 4.86 16.51 10.88
CA THR A 99 3.74 17.36 10.48
C THR A 99 3.37 17.18 9.01
N TYR A 100 4.33 16.82 8.15
CA TYR A 100 4.09 16.48 6.75
C TYR A 100 3.09 15.33 6.58
N ARG A 101 3.11 14.31 7.47
CA ARG A 101 2.16 13.19 7.38
C ARG A 101 0.73 13.65 7.63
N ASN A 102 0.53 14.51 8.62
CA ASN A 102 -0.78 15.06 8.94
C ASN A 102 -1.27 15.98 7.83
N MET A 103 -0.40 16.85 7.31
CA MET A 103 -0.71 17.69 6.15
C MET A 103 -1.14 16.84 4.94
N LEU A 104 -0.36 15.81 4.58
CA LEU A 104 -0.69 14.94 3.45
C LEU A 104 -2.02 14.20 3.66
N ARG A 105 -2.32 13.77 4.89
CA ARG A 105 -3.64 13.19 5.23
C ARG A 105 -4.76 14.21 5.06
N GLU A 106 -4.57 15.45 5.49
CA GLU A 106 -5.57 16.51 5.32
C GLU A 106 -5.80 16.84 3.84
N VAL A 107 -4.72 16.95 3.05
CA VAL A 107 -4.80 17.16 1.59
C VAL A 107 -5.52 16.00 0.93
N PHE A 108 -5.18 14.76 1.30
CA PHE A 108 -5.85 13.56 0.79
C PHE A 108 -7.35 13.57 1.12
N CYS A 109 -7.73 13.83 2.37
CA CYS A 109 -9.14 13.92 2.78
C CYS A 109 -9.91 15.02 2.03
N LYS A 110 -9.29 16.17 1.77
CA LYS A 110 -9.90 17.24 0.97
C LYS A 110 -10.07 16.83 -0.49
N LEU A 111 -9.05 16.18 -1.08
CA LEU A 111 -9.11 15.67 -2.45
C LEU A 111 -10.23 14.64 -2.61
N GLN A 112 -10.34 13.69 -1.68
CA GLN A 112 -11.42 12.69 -1.67
C GLN A 112 -12.80 13.36 -1.68
N ARG A 113 -13.00 14.38 -0.84
CA ARG A 113 -14.27 15.12 -0.79
C ARG A 113 -14.57 15.83 -2.09
N GLU A 114 -13.57 16.46 -2.70
CA GLU A 114 -13.76 17.15 -3.98
C GLU A 114 -14.12 16.19 -5.10
N ILE A 115 -13.42 15.05 -5.22
CA ILE A 115 -13.75 14.03 -6.22
C ILE A 115 -15.16 13.47 -5.97
N ARG A 116 -15.55 13.25 -4.70
CA ARG A 116 -16.91 12.82 -4.33
C ARG A 116 -18.02 13.78 -4.78
N THR A 117 -17.72 15.07 -4.98
CA THR A 117 -18.70 16.01 -5.56
C THR A 117 -18.91 15.82 -7.06
N LEU A 118 -17.95 15.17 -7.74
CA LEU A 118 -17.97 14.95 -9.19
C LEU A 118 -18.44 13.54 -9.54
N THR A 119 -18.04 12.53 -8.77
CA THR A 119 -18.42 11.13 -8.98
C THR A 119 -18.52 10.34 -7.68
N SER A 120 -19.49 9.43 -7.60
CA SER A 120 -19.73 8.57 -6.42
C SER A 120 -18.93 7.27 -6.45
N HIS A 121 -18.35 6.88 -7.59
CA HIS A 121 -17.65 5.61 -7.76
C HIS A 121 -16.26 5.82 -8.35
N PHE A 122 -15.28 5.99 -7.48
CA PHE A 122 -13.87 6.15 -7.84
C PHE A 122 -12.97 5.42 -6.86
N LYS A 123 -11.76 5.12 -7.31
CA LYS A 123 -10.67 4.62 -6.49
C LYS A 123 -9.52 5.62 -6.51
N LEU A 124 -9.12 6.08 -5.32
CA LEU A 124 -8.02 7.02 -5.16
C LEU A 124 -6.92 6.38 -4.31
N VAL A 125 -5.78 6.11 -4.94
CA VAL A 125 -4.64 5.45 -4.29
C VAL A 125 -3.44 6.37 -4.34
N VAL A 126 -2.85 6.64 -3.19
CA VAL A 126 -1.67 7.49 -3.06
C VAL A 126 -0.57 6.75 -2.31
N GLY A 127 0.60 6.62 -2.94
CA GLY A 127 1.81 6.10 -2.31
C GLY A 127 2.82 7.20 -2.07
N VAL A 128 3.45 7.22 -0.89
CA VAL A 128 4.46 8.22 -0.49
C VAL A 128 5.77 7.51 -0.17
N SER A 129 6.89 8.00 -0.70
CA SER A 129 8.23 7.46 -0.40
C SER A 129 8.67 7.71 1.03
N SER A 130 9.79 7.12 1.43
CA SER A 130 10.58 7.64 2.55
C SER A 130 11.23 8.98 2.17
N SER A 131 11.84 9.64 3.14
CA SER A 131 12.52 10.91 2.88
C SER A 131 13.82 10.73 2.07
N ILE A 132 14.06 11.66 1.17
CA ILE A 132 15.23 11.76 0.30
C ILE A 132 16.13 12.88 0.81
N LYS A 133 17.42 12.54 1.00
CA LYS A 133 18.49 13.51 1.28
C LYS A 133 19.42 13.59 0.07
N GLY A 134 19.53 14.78 -0.53
CA GLY A 134 20.45 15.07 -1.64
C GLY A 134 19.97 14.63 -3.05
N GLU A 135 20.76 15.01 -4.07
CA GLU A 135 20.43 14.88 -5.51
C GLU A 135 20.28 13.44 -6.03
N LEU A 136 20.85 12.44 -5.34
CA LEU A 136 21.12 11.11 -5.90
C LEU A 136 20.09 10.02 -5.57
N SER A 137 18.84 10.34 -5.20
CA SER A 137 17.86 9.28 -4.89
C SER A 137 16.43 9.48 -5.38
N PHE A 138 16.24 10.20 -6.51
CA PHE A 138 14.94 10.25 -7.20
C PHE A 138 14.44 8.86 -7.62
N LYS A 139 15.34 8.01 -8.15
CA LYS A 139 15.03 6.62 -8.52
C LYS A 139 14.46 5.84 -7.34
N LYS A 140 15.15 5.90 -6.19
CA LYS A 140 14.75 5.22 -4.97
C LYS A 140 13.37 5.69 -4.51
N ALA A 141 13.15 7.00 -4.43
CA ALA A 141 11.89 7.54 -3.95
C ALA A 141 10.72 7.20 -4.86
N TYR A 142 10.91 7.28 -6.18
CA TYR A 142 9.91 6.83 -7.12
C TYR A 142 9.57 5.35 -6.90
N THR A 143 10.57 4.47 -6.78
CA THR A 143 10.35 3.05 -6.49
C THR A 143 9.60 2.85 -5.17
N GLU A 144 9.95 3.58 -4.11
CA GLU A 144 9.28 3.47 -2.81
C GLU A 144 7.83 3.96 -2.85
N ALA A 145 7.57 5.12 -3.46
CA ALA A 145 6.22 5.65 -3.63
C ALA A 145 5.35 4.70 -4.48
N TYR A 146 5.93 4.13 -5.53
CA TYR A 146 5.26 3.14 -6.37
C TYR A 146 4.89 1.89 -5.57
N VAL A 147 5.84 1.34 -4.80
CA VAL A 147 5.57 0.19 -3.93
C VAL A 147 4.47 0.53 -2.92
N ALA A 148 4.55 1.68 -2.27
CA ALA A 148 3.56 2.10 -1.28
C ALA A 148 2.16 2.18 -1.90
N LYS A 149 2.05 2.70 -3.12
CA LYS A 149 0.81 2.74 -3.89
C LYS A 149 0.30 1.33 -4.22
N GLU A 150 1.11 0.47 -4.82
CA GLU A 150 0.69 -0.89 -5.23
C GLU A 150 0.32 -1.78 -4.05
N VAL A 151 1.15 -1.77 -3.00
CA VAL A 151 0.89 -2.53 -1.77
C VAL A 151 -0.35 -1.96 -1.06
N GLY A 152 -0.46 -0.63 -0.99
CA GLY A 152 -1.62 0.04 -0.43
C GLY A 152 -2.91 -0.34 -1.14
N LYS A 153 -2.92 -0.33 -2.48
CA LYS A 153 -4.05 -0.72 -3.33
C LYS A 153 -4.56 -2.13 -3.05
N ARG A 154 -3.64 -3.07 -2.79
CA ARG A 154 -3.99 -4.48 -2.50
C ARG A 154 -4.50 -4.68 -1.07
N ILE A 155 -3.93 -3.98 -0.09
CA ILE A 155 -4.23 -4.20 1.33
C ILE A 155 -5.44 -3.39 1.81
N TYR A 156 -5.59 -2.17 1.28
CA TYR A 156 -6.54 -1.16 1.71
C TYR A 156 -7.40 -0.76 0.51
N LYS A 157 -8.62 -1.33 0.43
CA LYS A 157 -9.52 -1.14 -0.70
C LYS A 157 -10.07 0.29 -0.81
N GLU A 158 -10.39 0.65 -2.06
CA GLU A 158 -11.16 1.80 -2.55
C GLU A 158 -10.50 3.18 -2.37
N GLU A 159 -9.94 3.55 -1.22
CA GLU A 159 -9.24 4.84 -1.08
C GLU A 159 -8.12 4.76 -0.04
N THR A 160 -6.86 5.01 -0.44
CA THR A 160 -5.73 4.85 0.48
C THR A 160 -4.63 5.88 0.28
N LEU A 161 -4.08 6.36 1.39
CA LEU A 161 -2.82 7.08 1.48
C LEU A 161 -1.83 6.21 2.27
N THR A 162 -0.88 5.63 1.57
CA THR A 162 0.08 4.69 2.13
C THR A 162 1.49 5.28 2.11
N PHE A 163 2.13 5.33 3.29
CA PHE A 163 3.53 5.71 3.41
C PHE A 163 4.42 4.48 3.30
N TYR A 164 5.49 4.56 2.53
CA TYR A 164 6.45 3.47 2.36
C TYR A 164 7.00 3.00 3.71
N ASP A 165 7.30 3.94 4.61
CA ASP A 165 7.80 3.62 5.96
C ASP A 165 6.84 2.77 6.79
N ASP A 166 5.53 2.84 6.51
CA ASP A 166 4.49 2.15 7.27
C ASP A 166 4.19 0.74 6.71
N LEU A 167 4.78 0.36 5.57
CA LEU A 167 4.52 -0.94 4.93
C LEU A 167 5.02 -2.16 5.73
N GLY A 168 5.98 -1.98 6.64
CA GLY A 168 6.52 -3.07 7.46
C GLY A 168 6.93 -4.30 6.63
N ILE A 169 6.41 -5.47 7.00
CA ILE A 169 6.70 -6.75 6.34
C ILE A 169 6.26 -6.81 4.88
N TYR A 170 5.24 -6.05 4.49
CA TYR A 170 4.73 -6.03 3.12
C TYR A 170 5.76 -5.51 2.11
N LYS A 171 6.79 -4.78 2.57
CA LYS A 171 7.96 -4.42 1.74
C LYS A 171 8.66 -5.65 1.16
N PHE A 172 8.69 -6.74 1.91
CA PHE A 172 9.36 -7.98 1.56
C PHE A 172 8.41 -8.98 0.90
N LEU A 173 7.17 -9.06 1.38
CA LEU A 173 6.19 -10.02 0.85
C LEU A 173 5.82 -9.78 -0.62
N ARG A 174 6.06 -8.57 -1.15
CA ARG A 174 5.85 -8.27 -2.58
C ARG A 174 6.71 -9.12 -3.54
N PHE A 175 7.79 -9.71 -3.04
CA PHE A 175 8.70 -10.55 -3.83
C PHE A 175 8.39 -12.05 -3.70
N VAL A 176 7.42 -12.41 -2.86
CA VAL A 176 7.04 -13.81 -2.64
C VAL A 176 6.06 -14.22 -3.73
N ASP A 177 6.34 -15.34 -4.39
CA ASP A 177 5.48 -15.86 -5.44
C ASP A 177 4.16 -16.40 -4.88
N ARG A 178 3.07 -16.04 -5.55
CA ARG A 178 1.71 -16.46 -5.18
C ARG A 178 1.58 -17.98 -5.09
N GLU A 179 2.20 -18.68 -6.03
CA GLU A 179 2.17 -20.14 -6.08
C GLU A 179 2.86 -20.76 -4.87
N ASP A 180 3.94 -20.17 -4.38
CA ASP A 180 4.66 -20.71 -3.22
C ASP A 180 3.87 -20.54 -1.92
N ILE A 181 3.11 -19.44 -1.78
CA ILE A 181 2.19 -19.26 -0.65
C ILE A 181 1.04 -20.26 -0.73
N LEU A 182 0.47 -20.48 -1.92
CA LEU A 182 -0.67 -21.39 -2.09
C LEU A 182 -0.27 -22.88 -2.07
N LYS A 183 1.01 -23.22 -2.27
CA LYS A 183 1.52 -24.58 -2.05
C LYS A 183 1.51 -24.98 -0.57
N ASP A 184 1.53 -24.01 0.35
CA ASP A 184 1.35 -24.32 1.76
C ASP A 184 -0.09 -24.81 2.01
N GLU A 185 -0.22 -26.10 2.27
CA GLU A 185 -1.52 -26.75 2.46
C GLU A 185 -2.28 -26.17 3.65
N SER A 186 -1.57 -25.83 4.72
CA SER A 186 -2.19 -25.39 5.97
C SER A 186 -2.94 -24.06 5.81
N ILE A 187 -2.32 -23.08 5.15
CA ILE A 187 -2.97 -21.79 4.88
C ILE A 187 -3.96 -21.88 3.73
N ARG A 188 -3.70 -22.73 2.72
CA ARG A 188 -4.63 -22.96 1.61
C ARG A 188 -5.96 -23.54 2.10
N CYS A 189 -5.93 -24.51 3.01
CA CYS A 189 -7.15 -25.08 3.58
C CYS A 189 -8.00 -24.05 4.33
N ILE A 190 -7.37 -23.14 5.08
CA ILE A 190 -8.08 -22.05 5.77
C ILE A 190 -8.68 -21.07 4.74
N TYR A 191 -7.91 -20.69 3.72
CA TYR A 191 -8.37 -19.80 2.66
C TYR A 191 -9.56 -20.37 1.87
N GLU A 192 -9.47 -21.63 1.45
CA GLU A 192 -10.55 -22.32 0.71
C GLU A 192 -11.82 -22.44 1.58
N TYR A 193 -11.65 -22.71 2.87
CA TYR A 193 -12.75 -22.75 3.82
C TYR A 193 -13.42 -21.38 3.96
N ASP A 194 -12.64 -20.30 4.13
CA ASP A 194 -13.16 -18.93 4.19
C ASP A 194 -13.93 -18.57 2.93
N LYS A 195 -13.41 -18.90 1.74
CA LYS A 195 -14.10 -18.64 0.47
C LYS A 195 -15.40 -19.42 0.33
N LYS A 196 -15.44 -20.66 0.81
CA LYS A 196 -16.61 -21.55 0.70
C LYS A 196 -17.70 -21.19 1.72
N HIS A 197 -17.32 -20.75 2.92
CA HIS A 197 -18.22 -20.58 4.05
C HIS A 197 -18.41 -19.12 4.50
N ASN A 198 -17.67 -18.18 3.89
CA ASN A 198 -17.70 -16.75 4.22
C ASN A 198 -17.42 -16.47 5.72
N THR A 199 -16.41 -17.16 6.28
CA THR A 199 -16.17 -17.21 7.74
C THR A 199 -15.18 -16.19 8.27
N ASN A 200 -14.35 -15.59 7.42
CA ASN A 200 -13.30 -14.61 7.78
C ASN A 200 -12.37 -15.11 8.92
N LEU A 201 -11.96 -16.37 8.87
CA LEU A 201 -11.00 -16.98 9.78
C LEU A 201 -9.62 -16.35 9.64
N LEU A 202 -9.14 -16.11 8.42
CA LEU A 202 -7.83 -15.47 8.18
C LEU A 202 -7.80 -14.04 8.74
N GLU A 203 -8.89 -13.28 8.60
CA GLU A 203 -9.04 -11.96 9.21
C GLU A 203 -8.98 -12.06 10.75
N THR A 204 -9.67 -13.05 11.32
CA THR A 204 -9.64 -13.29 12.78
C THR A 204 -8.23 -13.62 13.25
N LEU A 205 -7.50 -14.47 12.51
CA LEU A 205 -6.13 -14.83 12.81
C LEU A 205 -5.20 -13.61 12.72
N GLU A 206 -5.35 -12.79 11.70
CA GLU A 206 -4.59 -11.54 11.54
C GLU A 206 -4.81 -10.61 12.74
N VAL A 207 -6.07 -10.34 13.09
CA VAL A 207 -6.41 -9.45 14.21
C VAL A 207 -5.93 -10.02 15.54
N PHE A 208 -5.97 -11.34 15.70
CA PHE A 208 -5.43 -12.01 16.88
C PHE A 208 -3.92 -11.83 17.01
N MET A 209 -3.17 -12.01 15.92
CA MET A 209 -1.72 -11.82 15.89
C MET A 209 -1.33 -10.36 16.10
N ASP A 210 -2.04 -9.42 15.45
CA ASP A 210 -1.86 -7.96 15.62
C ASP A 210 -2.10 -7.53 17.09
N ASN A 211 -2.92 -8.27 17.84
CA ASN A 211 -3.21 -8.04 19.26
C ASN A 211 -2.33 -8.89 20.20
N ASN A 212 -1.17 -9.33 19.74
CA ASN A 212 -0.23 -10.15 20.49
C ASN A 212 -0.84 -11.45 21.05
N GLY A 213 -1.86 -12.01 20.39
CA GLY A 213 -2.52 -13.24 20.82
C GLY A 213 -3.56 -13.04 21.93
N SER A 214 -4.03 -11.80 22.14
CA SER A 214 -5.05 -11.52 23.13
C SER A 214 -6.46 -11.78 22.60
N ILE A 215 -7.12 -12.81 23.11
CA ILE A 215 -8.53 -13.12 22.78
C ILE A 215 -9.44 -11.93 23.11
N LYS A 216 -9.25 -11.29 24.26
CA LYS A 216 -10.07 -10.15 24.70
C LYS A 216 -9.97 -8.98 23.74
N LYS A 217 -8.75 -8.54 23.40
CA LYS A 217 -8.54 -7.42 22.46
C LYS A 217 -9.02 -7.77 21.05
N THR A 218 -8.89 -9.03 20.64
CA THR A 218 -9.39 -9.51 19.34
C THR A 218 -10.91 -9.40 19.30
N ALA A 219 -11.60 -9.93 20.31
CA ALA A 219 -13.04 -9.85 20.47
C ALA A 219 -13.56 -8.40 20.46
N GLU A 220 -12.89 -7.50 21.17
CA GLU A 220 -13.21 -6.06 21.16
C GLU A 220 -13.04 -5.45 19.76
N LYS A 221 -11.93 -5.73 19.07
CA LYS A 221 -11.64 -5.17 17.74
C LYS A 221 -12.51 -5.74 16.62
N THR A 222 -12.94 -7.00 16.72
CA THR A 222 -13.82 -7.63 15.73
C THR A 222 -15.30 -7.59 16.12
N PHE A 223 -15.66 -6.96 17.25
CA PHE A 223 -17.02 -6.92 17.79
C PHE A 223 -17.66 -8.30 17.99
N MET A 224 -16.85 -9.28 18.39
CA MET A 224 -17.27 -10.66 18.59
C MET A 224 -17.16 -11.06 20.06
N HIS A 225 -17.94 -12.03 20.50
CA HIS A 225 -17.76 -12.60 21.84
C HIS A 225 -16.44 -13.37 21.96
N PRO A 226 -15.71 -13.34 23.10
CA PRO A 226 -14.46 -14.10 23.30
C PRO A 226 -14.56 -15.60 23.00
N ASN A 227 -15.72 -16.22 23.26
CA ASN A 227 -15.96 -17.63 22.92
C ASN A 227 -15.96 -17.88 21.42
N THR A 228 -16.46 -16.93 20.62
CA THR A 228 -16.45 -17.04 19.17
C THR A 228 -15.03 -16.95 18.62
N ILE A 229 -14.18 -16.10 19.21
CA ILE A 229 -12.75 -16.06 18.87
C ILE A 229 -12.07 -17.40 19.18
N LYS A 230 -12.30 -17.98 20.36
CA LYS A 230 -11.79 -19.32 20.72
C LYS A 230 -12.24 -20.39 19.72
N TYR A 231 -13.52 -20.39 19.37
CA TYR A 231 -14.07 -21.30 18.37
C TYR A 231 -13.38 -21.15 17.01
N ARG A 232 -13.20 -19.92 16.53
CA ARG A 232 -12.51 -19.65 15.25
C ARG A 232 -11.05 -20.10 15.29
N LEU A 233 -10.32 -19.84 16.38
CA LEU A 233 -8.94 -20.31 16.54
C LEU A 233 -8.84 -21.85 16.57
N ASN A 234 -9.78 -22.52 17.21
CA ASN A 234 -9.86 -23.99 17.18
C ASN A 234 -10.14 -24.50 15.76
N LYS A 235 -11.04 -23.84 15.02
CA LYS A 235 -11.33 -24.21 13.63
C LYS A 235 -10.13 -24.00 12.72
N ILE A 236 -9.38 -22.91 12.90
CA ILE A 236 -8.13 -22.65 12.19
C ILE A 236 -7.11 -23.77 12.47
N LYS A 237 -6.94 -24.17 13.73
CA LYS A 237 -6.06 -25.28 14.12
C LYS A 237 -6.49 -26.61 13.47
N GLU A 238 -7.79 -26.89 13.41
CA GLU A 238 -8.33 -28.07 12.72
C GLU A 238 -8.03 -28.04 11.22
N LEU A 239 -8.26 -26.90 10.55
CA LEU A 239 -8.05 -26.74 9.10
C LEU A 239 -6.56 -26.75 8.72
N ALA A 240 -5.70 -26.18 9.56
CA ALA A 240 -4.26 -26.19 9.36
C ALA A 240 -3.64 -27.58 9.55
N GLY A 241 -4.33 -28.50 10.25
CA GLY A 241 -3.82 -29.82 10.59
C GLY A 241 -2.74 -29.82 11.69
N GLU A 242 -2.40 -28.66 12.25
CA GLU A 242 -1.39 -28.51 13.29
C GLU A 242 -1.71 -27.36 14.27
N ASP A 243 -1.03 -27.36 15.41
CA ASP A 243 -1.14 -26.26 16.36
C ASP A 243 -0.33 -25.04 15.91
N ILE A 244 -1.04 -24.11 15.24
CA ILE A 244 -0.49 -22.87 14.71
C ILE A 244 0.09 -21.93 15.78
N LEU A 245 -0.17 -22.17 17.06
CA LEU A 245 0.32 -21.38 18.21
C LEU A 245 1.30 -22.17 19.10
N LYS A 246 1.77 -23.35 18.66
CA LYS A 246 2.63 -24.25 19.45
C LYS A 246 3.88 -23.56 20.01
N ASP A 247 4.54 -22.79 19.17
CA ASP A 247 5.77 -22.08 19.49
C ASP A 247 5.85 -20.76 18.71
N GLU A 248 6.85 -19.95 19.04
CA GLU A 248 7.07 -18.64 18.42
C GLU A 248 7.33 -18.75 16.91
N SER A 249 8.07 -19.77 16.46
CA SER A 249 8.38 -19.96 15.05
C SER A 249 7.14 -20.27 14.22
N LYS A 250 6.27 -21.18 14.71
CA LYS A 250 4.99 -21.49 14.06
C LYS A 250 4.06 -20.30 14.07
N ARG A 251 3.96 -19.60 15.21
CA ARG A 251 3.16 -18.39 15.31
C ARG A 251 3.60 -17.33 14.30
N PHE A 252 4.91 -17.10 14.18
CA PHE A 252 5.46 -16.16 13.21
C PHE A 252 5.21 -16.60 11.77
N TYR A 253 5.43 -17.89 11.48
CA TYR A 253 5.15 -18.48 10.17
C TYR A 253 3.72 -18.22 9.69
N TYR A 254 2.72 -18.55 10.52
CA TYR A 254 1.31 -18.32 10.19
C TYR A 254 0.95 -16.85 10.11
N TYR A 255 1.59 -15.98 10.90
CA TYR A 255 1.39 -14.55 10.79
C TYR A 255 1.89 -14.02 9.43
N ILE A 256 3.07 -14.46 8.99
CA ILE A 256 3.63 -14.13 7.68
C ILE A 256 2.72 -14.65 6.56
N LEU A 257 2.28 -15.91 6.61
CA LEU A 257 1.37 -16.47 5.60
C LEU A 257 0.04 -15.72 5.54
N THR A 258 -0.52 -15.32 6.68
CA THR A 258 -1.76 -14.53 6.73
C THR A 258 -1.57 -13.17 6.06
N LYS A 259 -0.47 -12.46 6.35
CA LYS A 259 -0.12 -11.18 5.70
C LYS A 259 0.14 -11.38 4.20
N ALA A 260 0.80 -12.48 3.83
CA ALA A 260 1.12 -12.79 2.45
C ALA A 260 -0.18 -13.02 1.66
N ILE A 261 -1.09 -13.87 2.16
CA ILE A 261 -2.41 -14.09 1.55
C ILE A 261 -3.15 -12.77 1.32
N ARG A 262 -3.17 -11.89 2.33
CA ARG A 262 -3.82 -10.58 2.19
C ARG A 262 -3.22 -9.71 1.08
N LEU A 263 -1.94 -9.89 0.76
CA LEU A 263 -1.28 -9.15 -0.32
C LEU A 263 -1.49 -9.78 -1.70
N ILE A 264 -1.66 -11.10 -1.79
CA ILE A 264 -1.72 -11.85 -3.06
C ILE A 264 -3.13 -12.25 -3.51
N LEU A 265 -4.14 -12.12 -2.63
CA LEU A 265 -5.51 -12.52 -2.90
C LEU A 265 -6.46 -11.31 -2.79
N ASP A 266 -6.47 -10.53 -3.87
CA ASP A 266 -7.52 -9.62 -4.38
C ASP A 266 -7.14 -9.29 -5.85
#